data_AF-A0A2V9GL78-F1
#
_entry.id   AF-A0A2V9GL78-F1
#
_cell.length_a   1.000
_cell.length_b   1.000
_cell.length_c   1.000
_cell.angle_alpha   90.00
_cell.angle_beta   90.00
_cell.angle_gamma   90.00
#
_symmetry.space_group_name_H-M   'P 1'
#
loop_
_entity.id
_entity.type
_entity.pdbx_description
1 polymer ?
#
loop_
_entity_poly.entity_id
_entity_poly.type
_entity_poly.pdbx_seq_one_letter_code
_entity_poly.pdbx_strand_id
1 'polypeptide(L)'
;MKTKAELEHLILTKHLATAESLTQRELTAREIHLMSEPVYAWHEQNNRANVAKALDAPRLKAANVKNAEAAKSQRIWKNEATNEETEESIREVQKFVAAYPQFRADFVPNREALISFLRERNLPCVKANLVAAFEDLASKGFLLLNPSAIGIGEESEISGGRVVRHPELYKLLAPAPTEAQKAKLEQGKMSAAEWKEAHKEDFKPTQASPSFFRALEQAIATFRLSNPTYIPTEENQEKMETFLKANDLQMNPQGLQAAFSYLTSRGELELNKSGVIEGTVTRYTNLGGSQPGFPPKSDKYSFQKKISSLSSSEYLERINNDPEFRQAVNALG
;
A
#
# COMPACT_ATOMS: atom_id res chain seq x y z
N MET A 1 -11.09 -11.60 49.30
CA MET A 1 -9.91 -10.79 48.97
C MET A 1 -8.71 -11.44 49.64
N LYS A 2 -7.62 -11.68 48.90
CA LYS A 2 -6.38 -12.18 49.50
C LYS A 2 -5.75 -11.10 50.37
N THR A 3 -5.14 -11.50 51.49
CA THR A 3 -4.41 -10.57 52.36
C THR A 3 -3.11 -10.10 51.70
N LYS A 4 -2.53 -8.99 52.17
CA LYS A 4 -1.23 -8.49 51.68
C LYS A 4 -0.15 -9.58 51.70
N ALA A 5 -0.03 -10.31 52.81
CA ALA A 5 0.94 -11.39 52.98
C ALA A 5 0.68 -12.56 52.02
N GLU A 6 -0.57 -12.91 51.74
CA GLU A 6 -0.93 -13.94 50.76
C GLU A 6 -0.59 -13.53 49.33
N LEU A 7 -0.77 -12.25 48.98
CA LEU A 7 -0.40 -11.71 47.67
C LEU A 7 1.13 -11.68 47.50
N GLU A 8 1.86 -11.18 48.48
CA GLU A 8 3.33 -11.14 48.47
C GLU A 8 3.92 -12.54 48.35
N HIS A 9 3.43 -13.49 49.16
CA HIS A 9 3.86 -14.88 49.08
C HIS A 9 3.59 -15.49 47.70
N LEU A 10 2.39 -15.28 47.14
CA LEU A 10 2.01 -15.78 45.81
C LEU A 10 2.87 -15.18 44.69
N ILE A 11 3.13 -13.87 44.73
CA ILE A 11 3.89 -13.15 43.69
C ILE A 11 5.35 -13.63 43.69
N LEU A 12 5.95 -13.73 44.88
CA LEU A 12 7.36 -14.11 45.03
C LEU A 12 7.60 -15.59 44.73
N THR A 13 6.70 -16.49 45.17
CA THR A 13 6.83 -17.94 44.90
C THR A 13 6.57 -18.31 43.43
N LYS A 14 5.75 -17.53 42.72
CA LYS A 14 5.49 -17.72 41.29
C LYS A 14 6.42 -16.90 40.38
N HIS A 15 7.42 -16.23 40.95
CA HIS A 15 8.36 -15.37 40.22
C HIS A 15 7.67 -14.33 39.31
N LEU A 16 6.50 -13.83 39.73
CA LEU A 16 5.72 -12.87 38.95
C LEU A 16 6.27 -11.44 39.04
N ALA A 17 7.04 -11.15 40.10
CA ALA A 17 7.77 -9.91 40.31
C ALA A 17 8.84 -10.10 41.39
N THR A 18 9.74 -9.13 41.55
CA THR A 18 10.76 -9.13 42.61
C THR A 18 10.23 -8.46 43.88
N ALA A 19 10.84 -8.74 45.04
CA ALA A 19 10.50 -8.04 46.28
C ALA A 19 10.69 -6.51 46.16
N GLU A 20 11.70 -6.08 45.39
CA GLU A 20 11.96 -4.66 45.10
C GLU A 20 10.82 -4.00 44.30
N SER A 21 10.14 -4.77 43.43
CA SER A 21 9.00 -4.26 42.66
C SER A 21 7.72 -4.12 43.50
N LEU A 22 7.63 -4.79 44.65
CA LEU A 22 6.52 -4.68 45.61
C LEU A 22 6.78 -3.57 46.63
N THR A 23 7.02 -2.37 46.13
CA THR A 23 7.25 -1.17 46.93
C THR A 23 6.27 -0.07 46.54
N GLN A 24 5.96 0.82 47.48
CA GLN A 24 5.19 2.03 47.18
C GLN A 24 6.08 3.00 46.42
N ARG A 25 5.94 3.03 45.08
CA ARG A 25 6.68 3.90 44.18
C ARG A 25 5.78 4.52 43.12
N GLU A 26 6.28 5.54 42.44
CA GLU A 26 5.60 6.05 41.24
C GLU A 26 5.60 4.97 40.14
N LEU A 27 4.45 4.84 39.49
CA LEU A 27 4.22 3.90 38.40
C LEU A 27 3.91 4.68 37.11
N THR A 28 4.18 4.06 35.97
CA THR A 28 3.77 4.55 34.66
C THR A 28 2.56 3.77 34.14
N ALA A 29 1.77 4.38 33.25
CA ALA A 29 0.63 3.72 32.62
C ALA A 29 1.02 2.41 31.91
N ARG A 30 2.22 2.38 31.31
CA ARG A 30 2.77 1.21 30.62
C ARG A 30 3.13 0.10 31.60
N GLU A 31 3.76 0.42 32.73
CA GLU A 31 4.05 -0.57 33.77
C GLU A 31 2.76 -1.22 34.27
N ILE A 32 1.70 -0.44 34.53
CA ILE A 32 0.41 -0.99 34.97
C ILE A 32 -0.19 -1.94 33.93
N HIS A 33 -0.12 -1.60 32.64
CA HIS A 33 -0.64 -2.47 31.57
C HIS A 33 0.15 -3.78 31.40
N LEU A 34 1.43 -3.79 31.78
CA LEU A 34 2.30 -4.96 31.67
C LEU A 34 2.39 -5.76 32.97
N MET A 35 1.82 -5.25 34.06
CA MET A 35 1.80 -5.95 35.35
C MET A 35 0.89 -7.17 35.28
N SER A 36 1.34 -8.27 35.90
CA SER A 36 0.48 -9.42 36.12
C SER A 36 -0.62 -9.07 37.13
N GLU A 37 -1.79 -9.70 37.00
CA GLU A 37 -2.96 -9.45 37.84
C GLU A 37 -2.66 -9.50 39.35
N PRO A 38 -1.87 -10.47 39.89
CA PRO A 38 -1.56 -10.48 41.32
C PRO A 38 -0.72 -9.29 41.77
N VAL A 39 0.20 -8.81 40.93
CA VAL A 39 1.07 -7.66 41.20
C VAL A 39 0.27 -6.36 41.13
N TYR A 40 -0.63 -6.25 40.14
CA TYR A 40 -1.58 -5.14 40.05
C TYR A 40 -2.48 -5.08 41.29
N ALA A 41 -3.07 -6.21 41.72
CA ALA A 41 -3.91 -6.27 42.91
C ALA A 41 -3.17 -5.85 44.18
N TRP A 42 -1.87 -6.19 44.30
CA TRP A 42 -1.04 -5.70 45.40
C TRP A 42 -0.89 -4.18 45.35
N HIS A 43 -0.59 -3.59 44.19
CA HIS A 43 -0.47 -2.14 44.03
C HIS A 43 -1.80 -1.40 44.17
N GLU A 44 -2.93 -2.00 43.79
CA GLU A 44 -4.25 -1.42 44.01
C GLU A 44 -4.58 -1.31 45.51
N GLN A 45 -4.20 -2.32 46.30
CA GLN A 45 -4.40 -2.35 47.74
C GLN A 45 -3.39 -1.47 48.50
N ASN A 46 -2.13 -1.45 48.09
CA ASN A 46 -1.02 -0.88 48.87
C ASN A 46 -0.41 0.37 48.27
N ASN A 47 -0.62 0.67 46.98
CA ASN A 47 -0.02 1.80 46.24
C ASN A 47 -1.09 2.58 45.43
N ARG A 48 -2.32 2.63 45.94
CA ARG A 48 -3.52 3.11 45.22
C ARG A 48 -3.38 4.49 44.60
N ALA A 49 -2.77 5.44 45.31
CA ALA A 49 -2.60 6.81 44.84
C ALA A 49 -1.72 6.88 43.57
N ASN A 50 -0.64 6.10 43.52
CA ASN A 50 0.26 6.05 42.37
C ASN A 50 -0.36 5.26 41.21
N VAL A 51 -1.16 4.23 41.47
CA VAL A 51 -1.94 3.52 40.44
C VAL A 51 -2.93 4.49 39.76
N ALA A 52 -3.71 5.23 40.55
CA ALA A 52 -4.65 6.22 40.02
C ALA A 52 -3.93 7.30 39.22
N LYS A 53 -2.85 7.88 39.76
CA LYS A 53 -2.03 8.90 39.08
C LYS A 53 -1.46 8.39 37.76
N ALA A 54 -0.97 7.16 37.71
CA ALA A 54 -0.38 6.57 36.52
C ALA A 54 -1.41 6.30 35.41
N LEU A 55 -2.63 5.88 35.78
CA LEU A 55 -3.74 5.69 34.85
C LEU A 55 -4.28 7.03 34.31
N ASP A 56 -4.32 8.07 35.15
CA ASP A 56 -4.73 9.42 34.75
C ASP A 56 -3.64 10.21 34.01
N ALA A 57 -2.36 9.85 34.17
CA ALA A 57 -1.22 10.59 33.61
C ALA A 57 -1.31 10.85 32.10
N PRO A 58 -1.74 9.90 31.23
CA PRO A 58 -1.92 10.17 29.80
C PRO A 58 -2.98 11.24 29.54
N ARG A 59 -4.11 11.17 30.26
CA ARG A 59 -5.20 12.16 30.15
C ARG A 59 -4.76 13.54 30.61
N LEU A 60 -4.06 13.61 31.75
CA LEU A 60 -3.53 14.87 32.30
C LEU A 60 -2.46 15.47 31.38
N LYS A 61 -1.57 14.65 30.80
CA LYS A 61 -0.61 15.12 29.79
C LYS A 61 -1.32 15.69 28.57
N ALA A 62 -2.31 14.99 28.02
CA ALA A 62 -3.09 15.50 26.89
C ALA A 62 -3.83 16.80 27.22
N ALA A 63 -4.44 16.88 28.41
CA ALA A 63 -5.12 18.09 28.89
C ALA A 63 -4.14 19.26 29.08
N ASN A 64 -2.95 19.00 29.63
CA ASN A 64 -1.91 20.02 29.82
C ASN A 64 -1.38 20.54 28.48
N VAL A 65 -1.18 19.67 27.49
CA VAL A 65 -0.80 20.08 26.13
C VAL A 65 -1.88 20.99 25.54
N LYS A 66 -3.15 20.56 25.58
CA LYS A 66 -4.28 21.36 25.09
C LYS A 66 -4.38 22.72 25.79
N ASN A 67 -4.19 22.76 27.11
CA ASN A 67 -4.22 24.00 27.89
C ASN A 67 -3.02 24.90 27.57
N ALA A 68 -1.84 24.34 27.35
CA ALA A 68 -0.65 25.08 26.96
C ALA A 68 -0.82 25.70 25.55
N GLU A 69 -1.37 24.96 24.60
CA GLU A 69 -1.70 25.46 23.26
C GLU A 69 -2.74 26.58 23.30
N ALA A 70 -3.80 26.42 24.11
CA ALA A 70 -4.80 27.46 24.31
C ALA A 70 -4.19 28.73 24.94
N ALA A 71 -3.32 28.57 25.93
CA ALA A 71 -2.62 29.69 26.56
C ALA A 71 -1.66 30.40 25.58
N LYS A 72 -0.94 29.64 24.74
CA LYS A 72 -0.09 30.18 23.66
C LYS A 72 -0.92 30.97 22.65
N SER A 73 -2.07 30.44 22.24
CA SER A 73 -3.00 31.12 21.32
C SER A 73 -3.46 32.46 21.88
N GLN A 74 -3.84 32.49 23.16
CA GLN A 74 -4.26 33.72 23.83
C GLN A 74 -3.14 34.76 23.86
N ARG A 75 -1.89 34.36 24.12
CA ARG A 75 -0.73 35.27 24.07
C ARG A 75 -0.54 35.86 22.68
N ILE A 76 -0.58 35.03 21.63
CA ILE A 76 -0.49 35.48 20.23
C ILE A 76 -1.57 36.52 19.92
N TRP A 77 -2.83 36.23 20.30
CA TRP A 77 -3.94 37.15 19.99
C TRP A 77 -3.97 38.41 20.83
N LYS A 78 -3.32 38.42 22.00
CA LYS A 78 -3.11 39.60 22.85
C LYS A 78 -1.86 40.41 22.51
N ASN A 79 -1.10 40.00 21.48
CA ASN A 79 0.22 40.57 21.14
C ASN A 79 1.26 40.43 22.27
N GLU A 80 1.13 39.39 23.09
CA GLU A 80 2.04 39.02 24.18
C GLU A 80 2.87 37.77 23.83
N ALA A 81 2.88 37.36 22.55
CA ALA A 81 3.64 36.21 22.09
C ALA A 81 5.14 36.48 22.08
N THR A 82 5.91 35.43 22.32
CA THR A 82 7.36 35.49 22.14
C THR A 82 7.73 35.50 20.65
N ASN A 83 8.97 35.90 20.35
CA ASN A 83 9.50 35.86 18.98
C ASN A 83 9.46 34.44 18.40
N GLU A 84 9.82 33.43 19.21
CA GLU A 84 9.78 32.01 18.82
C GLU A 84 8.36 31.55 18.46
N GLU A 85 7.36 31.92 19.25
CA GLU A 85 5.95 31.58 18.99
C GLU A 85 5.44 32.25 17.69
N THR A 86 5.94 33.45 17.40
CA THR A 86 5.62 34.19 16.17
C THR A 86 6.26 33.53 14.95
N GLU A 87 7.54 33.18 15.02
CA GLU A 87 8.25 32.47 13.94
C GLU A 87 7.61 31.12 13.63
N GLU A 88 7.21 30.37 14.65
CA GLU A 88 6.52 29.09 14.48
C GLU A 88 5.18 29.27 13.75
N SER A 89 4.42 30.30 14.13
CA SER A 89 3.15 30.64 13.46
C SER A 89 3.39 31.01 11.98
N ILE A 90 4.46 31.76 11.67
CA ILE A 90 4.84 32.10 10.30
C ILE A 90 5.17 30.83 9.50
N ARG A 91 5.93 29.90 10.07
CA ARG A 91 6.27 28.62 9.42
C ARG A 91 5.02 27.78 9.13
N GLU A 92 4.07 27.74 10.06
CA GLU A 92 2.81 27.01 9.86
C GLU A 92 1.95 27.64 8.75
N VAL A 93 1.89 28.98 8.67
CA VAL A 93 1.23 29.68 7.56
C VAL A 93 1.91 29.38 6.23
N GLN A 94 3.25 29.40 6.17
CA GLN A 94 3.99 29.05 4.94
C GLN A 94 3.70 27.63 4.48
N LYS A 95 3.67 26.65 5.40
CA LYS A 95 3.28 25.26 5.09
C LYS A 95 1.85 25.16 4.56
N PHE A 96 0.93 25.96 5.12
CA PHE A 96 -0.45 26.02 4.64
C PHE A 96 -0.52 26.60 3.22
N VAL A 97 0.08 27.76 2.97
CA VAL A 97 0.07 28.41 1.64
C VAL A 97 0.72 27.51 0.57
N ALA A 98 1.81 26.81 0.90
CA ALA A 98 2.44 25.86 0.00
C ALA A 98 1.54 24.66 -0.34
N ALA A 99 0.74 24.18 0.62
CA ALA A 99 -0.18 23.07 0.41
C ALA A 99 -1.49 23.48 -0.27
N TYR A 100 -1.89 24.75 -0.18
CA TYR A 100 -3.13 25.29 -0.72
C TYR A 100 -2.85 26.51 -1.63
N PRO A 101 -2.19 26.33 -2.79
CA PRO A 101 -1.85 27.43 -3.69
C PRO A 101 -3.07 28.15 -4.28
N GLN A 102 -4.25 27.53 -4.26
CA GLN A 102 -5.52 28.18 -4.60
C GLN A 102 -5.95 29.23 -3.57
N PHE A 103 -5.41 29.19 -2.35
CA PHE A 103 -5.61 30.24 -1.37
C PHE A 103 -4.74 31.45 -1.71
N ARG A 104 -5.37 32.58 -2.04
CA ARG A 104 -4.66 33.83 -2.33
C ARG A 104 -4.16 34.50 -1.06
N ALA A 105 -2.92 34.16 -0.67
CA ALA A 105 -2.23 34.74 0.48
C ALA A 105 -1.74 36.18 0.24
N ASP A 106 -1.62 36.58 -1.02
CA ASP A 106 -1.33 37.96 -1.43
C ASP A 106 -2.54 38.89 -1.22
N PHE A 107 -3.76 38.34 -1.24
CA PHE A 107 -4.99 39.09 -1.00
C PHE A 107 -5.21 39.33 0.50
N VAL A 108 -5.06 40.59 0.92
CA VAL A 108 -5.15 41.00 2.35
C VAL A 108 -6.45 40.53 3.02
N PRO A 109 -7.65 40.68 2.41
CA PRO A 109 -8.91 40.29 3.05
C PRO A 109 -9.01 38.79 3.36
N ASN A 110 -8.40 37.92 2.53
CA ASN A 110 -8.36 36.49 2.82
C ASN A 110 -7.58 36.19 4.10
N ARG A 111 -6.43 36.86 4.28
CA ARG A 111 -5.59 36.71 5.48
C ARG A 111 -6.33 37.22 6.71
N GLU A 112 -6.97 38.38 6.61
CA GLU A 112 -7.75 38.96 7.70
C GLU A 112 -8.93 38.08 8.09
N ALA A 113 -9.62 37.46 7.12
CA ALA A 113 -10.71 36.53 7.38
C ALA A 113 -10.23 35.29 8.15
N LEU A 114 -9.10 34.68 7.72
CA LEU A 114 -8.49 33.55 8.44
C LEU A 114 -8.07 33.93 9.87
N ILE A 115 -7.38 35.06 10.03
CA ILE A 115 -6.91 35.53 11.34
C ILE A 115 -8.10 35.83 12.26
N SER A 116 -9.14 36.48 11.74
CA SER A 116 -10.36 36.78 12.51
C SER A 116 -11.06 35.51 12.95
N PHE A 117 -11.21 34.52 12.05
CA PHE A 117 -11.78 33.22 12.37
C PHE A 117 -11.05 32.51 13.52
N LEU A 118 -9.71 32.49 13.46
CA LEU A 118 -8.88 31.85 14.49
C LEU A 118 -8.94 32.61 15.81
N ARG A 119 -8.91 33.95 15.76
CA ARG A 119 -8.99 34.82 16.93
C ARG A 119 -10.33 34.70 17.66
N GLU A 120 -11.44 34.77 16.93
CA GLU A 120 -12.80 34.66 17.49
C GLU A 120 -13.02 33.33 18.23
N ARG A 121 -12.40 32.25 17.73
CA ARG A 121 -12.48 30.91 18.34
C ARG A 121 -11.33 30.60 19.30
N ASN A 122 -10.44 31.57 19.54
CA ASN A 122 -9.24 31.42 20.36
C ASN A 122 -8.41 30.17 19.98
N LEU A 123 -8.25 29.93 18.68
CA LEU A 123 -7.53 28.78 18.14
C LEU A 123 -6.06 29.12 17.87
N PRO A 124 -5.13 28.16 18.03
CA PRO A 124 -3.72 28.36 17.66
C PRO A 124 -3.54 28.45 16.14
N CYS A 125 -2.53 29.21 15.71
CA CYS A 125 -2.11 29.31 14.32
C CYS A 125 -1.27 28.09 13.91
N VAL A 126 -1.92 26.93 13.79
CA VAL A 126 -1.35 25.67 13.32
C VAL A 126 -2.06 25.21 12.06
N LYS A 127 -1.36 24.44 11.20
CA LYS A 127 -1.89 23.98 9.91
C LYS A 127 -3.32 23.41 10.00
N ALA A 128 -3.62 22.58 10.99
CA ALA A 128 -4.94 21.96 11.13
C ALA A 128 -6.07 23.00 11.30
N ASN A 129 -5.85 24.04 12.10
CA ASN A 129 -6.85 25.09 12.31
C ASN A 129 -6.93 26.04 11.11
N LEU A 130 -5.82 26.30 10.43
CA LEU A 130 -5.80 27.08 9.19
C LEU A 130 -6.61 26.39 8.09
N VAL A 131 -6.50 25.06 7.97
CA VAL A 131 -7.31 24.26 7.04
C VAL A 131 -8.79 24.30 7.42
N ALA A 132 -9.13 24.08 8.68
CA ALA A 132 -10.53 24.16 9.13
C ALA A 132 -11.14 25.55 8.88
N ALA A 133 -10.37 26.61 9.13
CA ALA A 133 -10.78 27.98 8.85
C ALA A 133 -10.96 28.23 7.34
N PHE A 134 -10.03 27.73 6.53
CA PHE A 134 -10.09 27.82 5.07
C PHE A 134 -11.34 27.12 4.51
N GLU A 135 -11.59 25.87 4.92
CA GLU A 135 -12.75 25.10 4.48
C GLU A 135 -14.08 25.76 4.87
N ASP A 136 -14.20 26.25 6.12
CA ASP A 136 -15.42 26.93 6.59
C ASP A 136 -15.65 28.26 5.86
N LEU A 137 -14.62 29.09 5.72
CA LEU A 137 -14.75 30.39 5.06
C LEU A 137 -14.96 30.26 3.55
N ALA A 138 -14.26 29.34 2.89
CA ALA A 138 -14.42 29.09 1.45
C ALA A 138 -15.79 28.46 1.13
N SER A 139 -16.26 27.49 1.91
CA SER A 139 -17.59 26.88 1.70
C SER A 139 -18.74 27.87 1.88
N LYS A 140 -18.52 28.96 2.64
CA LYS A 140 -19.45 30.09 2.78
C LYS A 140 -19.23 31.21 1.75
N GLY A 141 -18.20 31.10 0.91
CA GLY A 141 -17.88 32.08 -0.13
C GLY A 141 -17.20 33.35 0.39
N PHE A 142 -16.67 33.35 1.61
CA PHE A 142 -15.97 34.51 2.20
C PHE A 142 -14.53 34.68 1.71
N LEU A 143 -14.00 33.70 0.97
CA LEU A 143 -12.64 33.74 0.43
C LEU A 143 -12.62 33.93 -1.08
N LEU A 144 -11.60 34.65 -1.55
CA LEU A 144 -11.22 34.73 -2.96
C LEU A 144 -10.20 33.62 -3.27
N LEU A 145 -10.57 32.68 -4.12
CA LEU A 145 -9.73 31.53 -4.50
C LEU A 145 -9.21 31.68 -5.93
N ASN A 146 -8.09 31.01 -6.21
CA ASN A 146 -7.52 30.88 -7.55
C ASN A 146 -7.59 29.40 -8.02
N PRO A 147 -8.65 28.99 -8.73
CA PRO A 147 -8.82 27.64 -9.27
C PRO A 147 -7.73 27.22 -10.23
N SER A 148 -7.24 28.15 -11.06
CA SER A 148 -6.18 27.88 -12.04
C SER A 148 -4.86 27.43 -11.37
N ALA A 149 -4.59 27.87 -10.13
CA ALA A 149 -3.40 27.47 -9.39
C ALA A 149 -3.33 25.97 -9.08
N ILE A 150 -4.47 25.28 -9.11
CA ILE A 150 -4.57 23.82 -8.93
C ILE A 150 -5.07 23.10 -10.19
N GLY A 151 -5.14 23.79 -11.33
CA GLY A 151 -5.57 23.23 -12.61
C GLY A 151 -7.07 22.94 -12.70
N ILE A 152 -7.89 23.62 -11.89
CA ILE A 152 -9.34 23.52 -11.96
C ILE A 152 -9.86 24.74 -12.71
N GLY A 153 -10.19 24.55 -14.00
CA GLY A 153 -10.66 25.65 -14.85
C GLY A 153 -9.57 26.68 -15.18
N GLU A 154 -9.98 27.69 -15.97
CA GLU A 154 -9.09 28.77 -16.44
C GLU A 154 -9.19 30.04 -15.59
N GLU A 155 -10.17 30.10 -14.68
CA GLU A 155 -10.41 31.28 -13.86
C GLU A 155 -9.28 31.46 -12.84
N SER A 156 -8.69 32.66 -12.82
CA SER A 156 -7.67 33.05 -11.83
C SER A 156 -8.26 33.49 -10.50
N GLU A 157 -9.55 33.83 -10.48
CA GLU A 157 -10.24 34.41 -9.33
C GLU A 157 -11.71 33.99 -9.27
N ILE A 158 -12.11 33.36 -8.16
CA ILE A 158 -13.51 33.07 -7.84
C ILE A 158 -13.81 33.44 -6.38
N SER A 159 -15.01 33.97 -6.11
CA SER A 159 -15.45 34.31 -4.75
C SER A 159 -16.97 34.16 -4.60
N GLY A 160 -17.45 34.28 -3.35
CA GLY A 160 -18.87 34.38 -3.04
C GLY A 160 -19.67 33.18 -3.55
N GLY A 161 -20.84 33.44 -4.12
CA GLY A 161 -21.75 32.41 -4.61
C GLY A 161 -21.15 31.51 -5.71
N ARG A 162 -20.13 31.97 -6.44
CA ARG A 162 -19.44 31.14 -7.46
C ARG A 162 -18.61 30.03 -6.82
N VAL A 163 -17.95 30.31 -5.69
CA VAL A 163 -17.22 29.28 -4.92
C VAL A 163 -18.21 28.28 -4.34
N VAL A 164 -19.25 28.76 -3.66
CA VAL A 164 -20.23 27.92 -2.96
C VAL A 164 -20.93 26.94 -3.91
N ARG A 165 -21.22 27.38 -5.13
CA ARG A 165 -21.91 26.57 -6.16
C ARG A 165 -20.94 25.86 -7.12
N HIS A 166 -19.64 25.89 -6.85
CA HIS A 166 -18.67 25.29 -7.73
C HIS A 166 -18.84 23.75 -7.75
N PRO A 167 -19.00 23.11 -8.92
CA PRO A 167 -19.25 21.67 -9.01
C PRO A 167 -18.11 20.83 -8.41
N GLU A 168 -16.89 21.37 -8.43
CA GLU A 168 -15.70 20.73 -7.87
C GLU A 168 -15.19 21.41 -6.59
N LEU A 169 -16.10 21.97 -5.77
CA LEU A 169 -15.73 22.63 -4.52
C LEU A 169 -14.84 21.74 -3.63
N TYR A 170 -15.15 20.44 -3.53
CA TYR A 170 -14.33 19.51 -2.75
C TYR A 170 -12.86 19.42 -3.22
N LYS A 171 -12.59 19.62 -4.52
CA LYS A 171 -11.22 19.69 -5.05
C LYS A 171 -10.58 21.05 -4.81
N LEU A 172 -11.35 22.13 -4.88
CA LEU A 172 -10.90 23.47 -4.52
C LEU A 172 -10.53 23.59 -3.05
N LEU A 173 -11.16 22.80 -2.17
CA LEU A 173 -10.85 22.76 -0.75
C LEU A 173 -9.75 21.76 -0.39
N ALA A 174 -9.38 20.86 -1.30
CA ALA A 174 -8.34 19.88 -1.08
C ALA A 174 -6.93 20.50 -1.23
N PRO A 175 -5.91 19.94 -0.55
CA PRO A 175 -4.53 20.35 -0.79
C PRO A 175 -4.15 20.08 -2.25
N ALA A 176 -3.27 20.92 -2.81
CA ALA A 176 -2.78 20.71 -4.15
C ALA A 176 -2.10 19.34 -4.28
N PRO A 177 -2.30 18.64 -5.42
CA PRO A 177 -1.67 17.36 -5.65
C PRO A 177 -0.15 17.51 -5.62
N THR A 178 0.52 16.62 -4.89
CA THR A 178 1.99 16.57 -4.84
C THR A 178 2.57 16.29 -6.22
N GLU A 179 3.84 16.62 -6.47
CA GLU A 179 4.49 16.30 -7.75
C GLU A 179 4.38 14.83 -8.13
N ALA A 180 4.46 13.92 -7.15
CA ALA A 180 4.24 12.49 -7.36
C ALA A 180 2.79 12.17 -7.79
N GLN A 181 1.80 12.84 -7.20
CA GLN A 181 0.40 12.68 -7.60
C GLN A 181 0.12 13.30 -8.97
N LYS A 182 0.74 14.45 -9.28
CA LYS A 182 0.69 15.07 -10.60
C LYS A 182 1.31 14.14 -11.65
N ALA A 183 2.50 13.57 -11.39
CA ALA A 183 3.15 12.61 -12.27
C ALA A 183 2.28 11.37 -12.50
N LYS A 184 1.64 10.85 -11.46
CA LYS A 184 0.70 9.71 -11.57
C LYS A 184 -0.55 10.05 -12.38
N LEU A 185 -1.08 11.27 -12.23
CA LEU A 185 -2.20 11.75 -13.05
C LEU A 185 -1.80 11.93 -14.51
N GLU A 186 -0.62 12.49 -14.78
CA GLU A 186 -0.09 12.63 -16.15
C GLU A 186 0.17 11.26 -16.79
N GLN A 187 0.72 10.29 -16.04
CA GLN A 187 0.84 8.90 -16.49
C GLN A 187 -0.52 8.27 -16.81
N GLY A 188 -1.57 8.61 -16.06
CA GLY A 188 -2.94 8.15 -16.31
C GLY A 188 -3.62 8.82 -17.52
N LYS A 189 -3.11 9.96 -17.99
CA LYS A 189 -3.57 10.65 -19.20
C LYS A 189 -2.88 10.14 -20.47
N MET A 190 -1.73 9.48 -20.34
CA MET A 190 -1.02 8.89 -21.48
C MET A 190 -1.87 7.80 -22.11
N SER A 191 -2.00 7.84 -23.43
CA SER A 191 -2.56 6.73 -24.19
C SER A 191 -1.66 5.48 -24.05
N ALA A 192 -2.23 4.30 -24.27
CA ALA A 192 -1.48 3.04 -24.20
C ALA A 192 -0.27 3.00 -25.17
N ALA A 193 -0.30 3.77 -26.25
CA ALA A 193 0.80 3.90 -27.19
C ALA A 193 1.93 4.80 -26.64
N GLU A 194 1.59 5.97 -26.10
CA GLU A 194 2.55 6.90 -25.48
C GLU A 194 3.22 6.27 -24.26
N TRP A 195 2.46 5.51 -23.47
CA TRP A 195 3.00 4.81 -22.31
C TRP A 195 4.03 3.75 -22.70
N LYS A 196 3.73 2.93 -23.73
CA LYS A 196 4.67 1.95 -24.29
C LYS A 196 5.92 2.61 -24.87
N GLU A 197 5.76 3.80 -25.43
CA GLU A 197 6.88 4.53 -26.03
C GLU A 197 7.81 5.14 -24.98
N ALA A 198 7.24 5.70 -23.90
CA ALA A 198 7.98 6.25 -22.77
C ALA A 198 8.67 5.17 -21.91
N HIS A 199 8.14 3.93 -21.90
CA HIS A 199 8.64 2.81 -21.11
C HIS A 199 9.19 1.67 -21.99
N LYS A 200 9.81 2.01 -23.13
CA LYS A 200 10.42 1.02 -24.05
C LYS A 200 11.41 0.08 -23.35
N GLU A 201 12.09 0.53 -22.30
CA GLU A 201 13.05 -0.27 -21.54
C GLU A 201 12.40 -1.37 -20.69
N ASP A 202 11.15 -1.19 -20.28
CA ASP A 202 10.36 -2.18 -19.54
C ASP A 202 9.81 -3.27 -20.47
N PHE A 203 9.66 -2.96 -21.76
CA PHE A 203 9.29 -3.91 -22.82
C PHE A 203 10.52 -4.50 -23.50
N LYS A 204 11.35 -5.24 -22.76
CA LYS A 204 12.37 -6.08 -23.41
C LYS A 204 11.69 -7.18 -24.24
N PRO A 205 12.17 -7.47 -25.47
CA PRO A 205 11.66 -8.59 -26.26
C PRO A 205 11.76 -9.88 -25.44
N THR A 206 10.62 -10.52 -25.34
CA THR A 206 10.28 -11.65 -24.48
C THR A 206 11.38 -12.71 -24.47
N GLN A 207 12.05 -12.93 -23.34
CA GLN A 207 12.73 -14.20 -23.11
C GLN A 207 11.67 -15.29 -23.27
N ALA A 208 11.90 -16.27 -24.15
CA ALA A 208 10.95 -17.35 -24.38
C ALA A 208 10.55 -17.98 -23.05
N SER A 209 9.24 -18.10 -22.81
CA SER A 209 8.70 -18.62 -21.56
C SER A 209 9.32 -19.98 -21.22
N PRO A 210 9.59 -20.31 -19.94
CA PRO A 210 10.01 -21.65 -19.54
C PRO A 210 9.08 -22.78 -20.05
N SER A 211 7.80 -22.47 -20.29
CA SER A 211 6.85 -23.43 -20.90
C SER A 211 7.17 -23.77 -22.35
N PHE A 212 7.73 -22.82 -23.11
CA PHE A 212 8.16 -23.02 -24.49
C PHE A 212 9.30 -24.03 -24.56
N PHE A 213 10.32 -23.88 -23.70
CA PHE A 213 11.45 -24.81 -23.64
C PHE A 213 11.02 -26.23 -23.25
N ARG A 214 10.08 -26.37 -22.30
CA ARG A 214 9.52 -27.69 -21.95
C ARG A 214 8.76 -28.35 -23.10
N ALA A 215 7.97 -27.56 -23.85
CA ALA A 215 7.25 -28.07 -25.02
C ALA A 215 8.23 -28.51 -26.12
N LEU A 216 9.33 -27.77 -26.30
CA LEU A 216 10.39 -28.10 -27.23
C LEU A 216 11.11 -29.42 -26.85
N GLU A 217 11.48 -29.58 -25.59
CA GLU A 217 12.10 -30.81 -25.08
C GLU A 217 11.19 -32.04 -25.28
N GLN A 218 9.89 -31.91 -25.00
CA GLN A 218 8.91 -32.96 -25.23
C GLN A 218 8.76 -33.32 -26.71
N ALA A 219 8.78 -32.32 -27.60
CA ALA A 219 8.72 -32.54 -29.04
C ALA A 219 9.93 -33.33 -29.55
N ILE A 220 11.13 -32.97 -29.09
CA ILE A 220 12.38 -33.67 -29.44
C ILE A 220 12.37 -35.10 -28.90
N ALA A 221 11.94 -35.30 -27.64
CA ALA A 221 11.86 -36.62 -27.03
C ALA A 221 10.88 -37.54 -27.78
N THR A 222 9.70 -37.02 -28.15
CA THR A 222 8.70 -37.76 -28.91
C THR A 222 9.22 -38.15 -30.30
N PHE A 223 9.90 -37.22 -30.98
CA PHE A 223 10.50 -37.44 -32.29
C PHE A 223 11.57 -38.54 -32.26
N ARG A 224 12.44 -38.57 -31.24
CA ARG A 224 13.47 -39.61 -31.09
C ARG A 224 12.87 -40.98 -30.80
N LEU A 225 11.75 -41.02 -30.08
CA LEU A 225 11.05 -42.28 -29.80
C LEU A 225 10.39 -42.87 -31.04
N SER A 226 9.85 -42.03 -31.94
CA SER A 226 9.28 -42.48 -33.21
C SER A 226 10.31 -42.75 -34.31
N ASN A 227 11.52 -42.18 -34.19
CA ASN A 227 12.60 -42.32 -35.18
C ASN A 227 13.87 -42.86 -34.50
N PRO A 228 13.91 -44.16 -34.12
CA PRO A 228 15.00 -44.75 -33.36
C PRO A 228 16.34 -44.80 -34.12
N THR A 229 16.29 -44.61 -35.44
CA THR A 229 17.48 -44.56 -36.32
C THR A 229 18.15 -43.19 -36.33
N TYR A 230 17.51 -42.14 -35.81
CA TYR A 230 18.08 -40.79 -35.75
C TYR A 230 19.16 -40.68 -34.66
N ILE A 231 20.35 -40.22 -35.03
CA ILE A 231 21.44 -39.91 -34.09
C ILE A 231 21.48 -38.40 -33.84
N PRO A 232 21.40 -37.93 -32.59
CA PRO A 232 21.40 -36.51 -32.28
C PRO A 232 22.83 -35.91 -32.25
N THR A 233 23.57 -36.02 -33.35
CA THR A 233 24.86 -35.31 -33.52
C THR A 233 24.63 -33.82 -33.76
N GLU A 234 25.62 -32.97 -33.46
CA GLU A 234 25.55 -31.53 -33.73
C GLU A 234 25.29 -31.26 -35.22
N GLU A 235 25.94 -32.01 -36.11
CA GLU A 235 25.78 -31.89 -37.56
C GLU A 235 24.36 -32.27 -38.04
N ASN A 236 23.76 -33.35 -37.51
CA ASN A 236 22.39 -33.72 -37.82
C ASN A 236 21.38 -32.70 -37.26
N GLN A 237 21.67 -32.07 -36.11
CA GLN A 237 20.82 -31.02 -35.54
C GLN A 237 20.86 -29.76 -36.40
N GLU A 238 22.04 -29.33 -36.83
CA GLU A 238 22.21 -28.17 -37.71
C GLU A 238 21.48 -28.35 -39.05
N LYS A 239 21.59 -29.53 -39.67
CA LYS A 239 20.86 -29.87 -40.91
C LYS A 239 19.33 -29.80 -40.73
N MET A 240 18.83 -30.34 -39.62
CA MET A 240 17.41 -30.29 -39.28
C MET A 240 16.93 -28.85 -39.04
N GLU A 241 17.67 -28.05 -38.27
CA GLU A 241 17.34 -26.65 -38.03
C GLU A 241 17.38 -25.81 -39.30
N THR A 242 18.36 -26.06 -40.17
CA THR A 242 18.52 -25.36 -41.45
C THR A 242 17.35 -25.65 -42.37
N PHE A 243 16.92 -26.91 -42.43
CA PHE A 243 15.73 -27.29 -43.20
C PHE A 243 14.46 -26.66 -42.63
N LEU A 244 14.28 -26.67 -41.30
CA LEU A 244 13.12 -26.07 -40.65
C LEU A 244 13.03 -24.56 -40.93
N LYS A 245 14.16 -23.84 -40.80
CA LYS A 245 14.25 -22.41 -41.10
C LYS A 245 13.99 -22.11 -42.57
N ALA A 246 14.57 -22.89 -43.49
CA ALA A 246 14.41 -22.69 -44.93
C ALA A 246 12.98 -22.93 -45.44
N ASN A 247 12.21 -23.75 -44.73
CA ASN A 247 10.83 -24.11 -45.10
C ASN A 247 9.76 -23.48 -44.19
N ASP A 248 10.15 -22.52 -43.34
CA ASP A 248 9.27 -21.84 -42.37
C ASP A 248 8.46 -22.82 -41.49
N LEU A 249 9.11 -23.91 -41.07
CA LEU A 249 8.51 -24.95 -40.25
C LEU A 249 8.85 -24.73 -38.78
N GLN A 250 7.85 -24.92 -37.92
CA GLN A 250 8.04 -24.87 -36.47
C GLN A 250 8.79 -26.12 -35.95
N MET A 251 9.57 -25.94 -34.89
CA MET A 251 10.30 -27.02 -34.21
C MET A 251 9.35 -27.84 -33.30
N ASN A 252 8.37 -28.48 -33.93
CA ASN A 252 7.37 -29.35 -33.33
C ASN A 252 7.49 -30.77 -33.93
N PRO A 253 6.76 -31.79 -33.43
CA PRO A 253 6.91 -33.16 -33.90
C PRO A 253 6.66 -33.33 -35.41
N GLN A 254 5.75 -32.55 -35.99
CA GLN A 254 5.41 -32.61 -37.41
C GLN A 254 6.52 -32.02 -38.29
N GLY A 255 7.05 -30.86 -37.89
CA GLY A 255 8.18 -30.22 -38.57
C GLY A 255 9.44 -31.08 -38.51
N LEU A 256 9.74 -31.63 -37.34
CA LEU A 256 10.87 -32.55 -37.17
C LEU A 256 10.68 -33.83 -37.99
N GLN A 257 9.48 -34.41 -38.07
CA GLN A 257 9.22 -35.57 -38.91
C GLN A 257 9.39 -35.27 -40.41
N ALA A 258 8.94 -34.10 -40.87
CA ALA A 258 9.08 -33.66 -42.25
C ALA A 258 10.56 -33.47 -42.62
N ALA A 259 11.32 -32.79 -41.77
CA ALA A 259 12.75 -32.59 -41.92
C ALA A 259 13.50 -33.93 -41.96
N PHE A 260 13.19 -34.83 -41.03
CA PHE A 260 13.83 -36.14 -40.94
C PHE A 260 13.56 -37.00 -42.19
N SER A 261 12.30 -37.05 -42.63
CA SER A 261 11.92 -37.85 -43.81
C SER A 261 12.59 -37.32 -45.08
N TYR A 262 12.63 -35.99 -45.23
CA TYR A 262 13.28 -35.33 -46.36
C TYR A 262 14.79 -35.58 -46.37
N LEU A 263 15.49 -35.28 -45.28
CA LEU A 263 16.96 -35.41 -45.23
C LEU A 263 17.42 -36.88 -45.27
N THR A 264 16.63 -37.80 -44.71
CA THR A 264 16.88 -39.25 -44.82
C THR A 264 16.75 -39.72 -46.27
N SER A 265 15.74 -39.26 -47.00
CA SER A 265 15.55 -39.66 -48.42
C SER A 265 16.71 -39.25 -49.33
N ARG A 266 17.49 -38.25 -48.93
CA ARG A 266 18.67 -37.74 -49.66
C ARG A 266 19.99 -38.28 -49.10
N GLY A 267 19.94 -39.10 -48.05
CA GLY A 267 21.13 -39.64 -47.38
C GLY A 267 21.97 -38.58 -46.67
N GLU A 268 21.37 -37.44 -46.31
CA GLU A 268 22.08 -36.29 -45.72
C GLU A 268 22.23 -36.40 -44.20
N LEU A 269 21.48 -37.31 -43.56
CA LEU A 269 21.56 -37.60 -42.12
C LEU A 269 22.42 -38.83 -41.83
N GLU A 270 23.21 -38.74 -40.77
CA GLU A 270 23.86 -39.90 -40.18
C GLU A 270 22.84 -40.71 -39.36
N LEU A 271 22.62 -41.97 -39.75
CA LEU A 271 21.66 -42.87 -39.13
C LEU A 271 22.34 -44.01 -38.39
N ASN A 272 21.73 -44.45 -37.28
CA ASN A 272 22.18 -45.61 -36.54
C ASN A 272 21.84 -46.89 -37.30
N LYS A 273 22.86 -47.69 -37.63
CA LYS A 273 22.73 -48.92 -38.44
C LYS A 273 22.23 -50.12 -37.64
N SER A 274 22.21 -50.07 -36.30
CA SER A 274 21.89 -51.23 -35.45
C SER A 274 20.52 -51.20 -34.78
N GLY A 275 19.75 -50.10 -34.85
CA GLY A 275 18.37 -50.06 -34.33
C GLY A 275 18.20 -50.36 -32.83
N VAL A 276 19.28 -50.43 -32.05
CA VAL A 276 19.24 -50.67 -30.60
C VAL A 276 19.39 -49.34 -29.87
N ILE A 277 18.38 -48.99 -29.08
CA ILE A 277 18.40 -47.86 -28.14
C ILE A 277 18.82 -48.42 -26.77
N GLU A 278 19.97 -47.98 -26.24
CA GLU A 278 20.22 -48.04 -24.80
C GLU A 278 19.41 -46.93 -24.12
N GLY A 279 18.23 -47.30 -23.64
CA GLY A 279 17.35 -46.38 -22.91
C GLY A 279 17.80 -46.24 -21.47
N THR A 280 18.30 -45.07 -21.08
CA THR A 280 18.38 -44.67 -19.67
C THR A 280 16.96 -44.64 -19.12
N VAL A 281 16.59 -45.67 -18.36
CA VAL A 281 15.24 -45.88 -17.83
C VAL A 281 14.92 -44.79 -16.79
N THR A 282 14.23 -43.73 -17.20
CA THR A 282 13.52 -42.86 -16.26
C THR A 282 12.18 -43.51 -15.92
N ARG A 283 12.07 -44.01 -14.70
CA ARG A 283 10.84 -44.62 -14.15
C ARG A 283 9.78 -43.54 -13.96
N TYR A 284 8.73 -43.55 -14.76
CA TYR A 284 7.53 -42.74 -14.51
C TYR A 284 6.70 -43.41 -13.41
N THR A 285 6.79 -42.88 -12.19
CA THR A 285 5.78 -43.13 -11.16
C THR A 285 4.58 -42.23 -11.44
N ASN A 286 3.45 -42.84 -11.79
CA ASN A 286 2.17 -42.17 -12.00
C ASN A 286 1.65 -41.62 -10.65
N LEU A 287 1.96 -40.36 -10.36
CA LEU A 287 1.23 -39.60 -9.34
C LEU A 287 -0.03 -39.08 -10.01
N GLY A 288 -1.17 -39.57 -9.54
CA GLY A 288 -2.48 -39.49 -10.18
C GLY A 288 -2.85 -38.15 -10.81
N GLY A 289 -3.59 -38.26 -11.92
CA GLY A 289 -3.98 -37.17 -12.80
C GLY A 289 -4.42 -35.90 -12.07
N SER A 290 -3.71 -34.83 -12.35
CA SER A 290 -4.18 -33.47 -12.11
C SER A 290 -4.01 -32.71 -13.42
N GLN A 291 -5.12 -32.30 -14.02
CA GLN A 291 -5.11 -31.46 -15.21
C GLN A 291 -4.28 -30.18 -14.97
N PRO A 292 -3.59 -29.64 -16.00
CA PRO A 292 -2.90 -28.37 -15.91
C PRO A 292 -3.94 -27.24 -15.92
N GLY A 293 -4.53 -26.97 -14.76
CA GLY A 293 -5.29 -25.78 -14.45
C GLY A 293 -4.64 -25.05 -13.27
N PHE A 294 -4.88 -23.75 -13.17
CA PHE A 294 -4.49 -22.95 -12.00
C PHE A 294 -4.71 -23.73 -10.70
N PRO A 295 -3.77 -23.67 -9.73
CA PRO A 295 -3.93 -24.41 -8.49
C PRO A 295 -5.32 -24.08 -7.91
N PRO A 296 -6.12 -25.09 -7.52
CA PRO A 296 -7.42 -24.84 -6.93
C PRO A 296 -7.21 -23.90 -5.75
N LYS A 297 -7.88 -22.74 -5.78
CA LYS A 297 -7.82 -21.78 -4.67
C LYS A 297 -8.18 -22.55 -3.40
N SER A 298 -7.27 -22.53 -2.42
CA SER A 298 -7.43 -23.21 -1.14
C SER A 298 -8.85 -23.01 -0.60
N ASP A 299 -9.53 -24.09 -0.25
CA ASP A 299 -10.91 -24.07 0.24
C ASP A 299 -11.08 -23.46 1.64
N LYS A 300 -9.98 -23.00 2.25
CA LYS A 300 -10.02 -22.26 3.50
C LYS A 300 -10.76 -20.93 3.31
N TYR A 301 -11.61 -20.60 4.26
CA TYR A 301 -12.46 -19.41 4.30
C TYR A 301 -11.61 -18.12 4.20
N SER A 302 -11.30 -17.68 2.97
CA SER A 302 -10.49 -16.50 2.71
C SER A 302 -11.38 -15.27 2.61
N PHE A 303 -10.87 -14.12 3.06
CA PHE A 303 -11.59 -12.86 2.98
C PHE A 303 -11.97 -12.50 1.54
N GLN A 304 -11.16 -12.90 0.55
CA GLN A 304 -11.50 -12.80 -0.88
C GLN A 304 -12.73 -13.63 -1.27
N LYS A 305 -12.90 -14.85 -0.73
CA LYS A 305 -14.09 -15.68 -0.96
C LYS A 305 -15.33 -15.02 -0.35
N LYS A 306 -15.18 -14.43 0.84
CA LYS A 306 -16.24 -13.66 1.52
C LYS A 306 -16.64 -12.40 0.74
N ILE A 307 -15.69 -11.72 0.08
CA ILE A 307 -16.01 -10.61 -0.83
C ILE A 307 -16.77 -11.12 -2.05
N SER A 308 -16.27 -12.20 -2.70
CA SER A 308 -16.89 -12.75 -3.90
C SER A 308 -18.26 -13.37 -3.69
N SER A 309 -18.62 -13.70 -2.44
CA SER A 309 -19.93 -14.24 -2.08
C SER A 309 -20.96 -13.18 -1.73
N LEU A 310 -20.57 -11.90 -1.61
CA LEU A 310 -21.50 -10.80 -1.31
C LEU A 310 -22.16 -10.31 -2.59
N SER A 311 -23.45 -9.99 -2.51
CA SER A 311 -24.11 -9.22 -3.57
C SER A 311 -23.58 -7.78 -3.61
N SER A 312 -23.72 -7.11 -4.76
CA SER A 312 -23.26 -5.73 -4.94
C SER A 312 -23.86 -4.77 -3.91
N SER A 313 -25.12 -4.98 -3.51
CA SER A 313 -25.79 -4.20 -2.48
C SER A 313 -25.23 -4.43 -1.08
N GLU A 314 -25.00 -5.69 -0.68
CA GLU A 314 -24.44 -6.03 0.64
C GLU A 314 -22.98 -5.60 0.77
N TYR A 315 -22.23 -5.63 -0.33
CA TYR A 315 -20.87 -5.14 -0.38
C TYR A 315 -20.81 -3.62 -0.14
N LEU A 316 -21.68 -2.85 -0.81
CA LEU A 316 -21.76 -1.39 -0.63
C LEU A 316 -22.24 -1.02 0.78
N GLU A 317 -23.23 -1.73 1.31
CA GLU A 317 -23.71 -1.53 2.68
C GLU A 317 -22.59 -1.77 3.71
N ARG A 318 -21.84 -2.87 3.56
CA ARG A 318 -20.69 -3.15 4.43
C ARG A 318 -19.57 -2.13 4.30
N ILE A 319 -19.24 -1.68 3.09
CA ILE A 319 -18.22 -0.63 2.91
C ILE A 319 -18.60 0.68 3.60
N ASN A 320 -19.89 1.02 3.63
CA ASN A 320 -20.36 2.27 4.21
C ASN A 320 -20.54 2.19 5.73
N ASN A 321 -20.92 1.02 6.25
CA ASN A 321 -21.30 0.85 7.66
C ASN A 321 -20.23 0.15 8.52
N ASP A 322 -19.25 -0.53 7.91
CA ASP A 322 -18.18 -1.25 8.62
C ASP A 322 -16.79 -0.69 8.22
N PRO A 323 -16.18 0.17 9.07
CA PRO A 323 -14.87 0.77 8.81
C PRO A 323 -13.74 -0.24 8.72
N GLU A 324 -13.80 -1.34 9.48
CA GLU A 324 -12.77 -2.38 9.48
C GLU A 324 -12.83 -3.20 8.18
N PHE A 325 -14.04 -3.51 7.70
CA PHE A 325 -14.25 -4.15 6.41
C PHE A 325 -13.72 -3.28 5.26
N ARG A 326 -13.98 -1.97 5.29
CA ARG A 326 -13.45 -1.02 4.31
C ARG A 326 -11.91 -0.98 4.31
N GLN A 327 -11.28 -0.98 5.48
CA GLN A 327 -9.81 -1.02 5.58
C GLN A 327 -9.24 -2.34 5.02
N ALA A 328 -9.86 -3.47 5.34
CA ALA A 328 -9.43 -4.78 4.85
C ALA A 328 -9.57 -4.93 3.33
N VAL A 329 -10.63 -4.36 2.74
CA VAL A 329 -10.80 -4.27 1.28
C VAL A 329 -9.74 -3.36 0.64
N ASN A 330 -9.47 -2.20 1.24
CA ASN A 330 -8.44 -1.27 0.73
C ASN A 330 -7.02 -1.85 0.80
N ALA A 331 -6.75 -2.78 1.74
CA ALA A 331 -5.47 -3.47 1.84
C ALA A 331 -5.27 -4.59 0.79
N LEU A 332 -6.32 -4.95 0.04
CA LEU A 332 -6.27 -5.96 -1.03
C LEU A 332 -6.04 -5.38 -2.43
N GLY A 333 -6.15 -4.07 -2.60
CA GLY A 333 -5.89 -3.35 -3.86
C GLY A 333 -4.58 -2.59 -3.82
#